data_AF-A0A956PPE0-F1
#
_entry.id   AF-A0A956PPE0-F1
#
_cell.length_a   1.000
_cell.length_b   1.000
_cell.length_c   1.000
_cell.angle_alpha   90.00
_cell.angle_beta   90.00
_cell.angle_gamma   90.00
#
_symmetry.space_group_name_H-M   'P 1'
#
loop_
_entity.id
_entity.type
_entity.pdbx_description
1 polymer ?
#
loop_
_entity_poly.entity_id
_entity_poly.type
_entity_poly.pdbx_seq_one_letter_code
_entity_poly.pdbx_strand_id
1 'polypeptide(L)' 'FIGKAEPYAWRQWEFNWQPTRAGSVTLLCRATDSSGFVQPVEDSPWNPGGYLWKSADRLELEVGS' A
#
# COMPACT_ATOMS: atom_id res chain seq x y z
N PHE A 1 9.04 -4.78 9.31
CA PHE A 1 8.84 -6.02 8.52
C PHE A 1 8.87 -7.20 9.46
N ILE A 2 8.06 -8.20 9.16
CA ILE A 2 7.90 -9.40 9.97
C ILE A 2 8.81 -10.49 9.44
N GLY A 3 9.53 -11.15 10.34
CA GLY A 3 10.43 -12.25 9.99
C GLY A 3 11.69 -11.84 9.19
N LYS A 4 12.50 -12.85 8.87
CA LYS A 4 13.73 -12.69 8.07
C LYS A 4 13.40 -12.37 6.62
N ALA A 5 14.31 -11.66 5.95
CA ALA A 5 14.21 -11.44 4.52
C ALA A 5 14.75 -12.65 3.79
N GLU A 6 13.94 -13.21 2.89
CA GLU A 6 14.34 -14.33 2.05
C GLU A 6 14.42 -13.88 0.58
N PRO A 7 15.42 -14.31 -0.19
CA PRO A 7 15.52 -13.98 -1.60
C PRO A 7 14.25 -14.36 -2.37
N TYR A 8 13.80 -13.47 -3.25
CA TYR A 8 12.63 -13.66 -4.12
C TYR A 8 11.28 -13.83 -3.39
N ALA A 9 11.25 -13.65 -2.07
CA ALA A 9 10.02 -13.64 -1.29
C ALA A 9 9.49 -12.21 -1.13
N TRP A 10 8.17 -12.10 -1.01
CA TRP A 10 7.52 -10.89 -0.50
C TRP A 10 8.01 -10.50 0.90
N ARG A 11 7.85 -9.21 1.25
CA ARG A 11 8.17 -8.68 2.58
C ARG A 11 6.90 -8.32 3.33
N GLN A 12 6.50 -9.19 4.25
CA GLN A 12 5.37 -8.90 5.13
C GLN A 12 5.69 -7.75 6.07
N TRP A 13 4.74 -6.83 6.22
CA TRP A 13 4.82 -5.70 7.14
C TRP A 13 3.47 -5.53 7.82
N GLU A 14 3.50 -4.85 8.97
CA GLU A 14 2.32 -4.43 9.69
C GLU A 14 2.54 -2.99 10.14
N PHE A 15 1.45 -2.24 10.21
CA PHE A 15 1.43 -0.89 10.75
C PHE A 15 0.28 -0.82 11.76
N ASN A 16 0.64 -0.65 13.03
CA ASN A 16 -0.35 -0.49 14.10
C ASN A 16 -0.91 0.93 14.06
N TRP A 17 -1.93 1.12 13.25
CA TRP A 17 -2.61 2.40 13.09
C TRP A 17 -3.67 2.59 14.18
N GLN A 18 -3.58 3.71 14.90
CA GLN A 18 -4.58 4.12 15.89
C GLN A 18 -5.22 5.43 15.41
N PRO A 19 -6.51 5.43 15.02
CA PRO A 19 -7.17 6.64 14.60
C PRO A 19 -7.30 7.62 15.76
N THR A 20 -7.05 8.91 15.50
CA THR A 20 -7.18 9.98 16.50
C THR A 20 -8.52 10.71 16.43
N ARG A 21 -9.35 10.39 15.43
CA ARG A 21 -10.67 10.98 15.21
C ARG A 21 -11.59 9.98 14.50
N ALA A 22 -12.88 10.05 14.84
CA ALA A 22 -13.94 9.41 14.07
C ALA A 22 -14.10 10.07 12.70
N GLY A 23 -14.77 9.38 11.77
CA GLY A 23 -15.07 9.85 10.43
C GLY A 23 -14.39 9.03 9.32
N SER A 24 -14.67 9.42 8.07
CA SER A 24 -14.10 8.78 6.88
C SER A 24 -12.60 9.04 6.75
N VAL A 25 -11.86 7.98 6.46
CA VAL A 25 -10.42 8.04 6.19
C VAL A 25 -10.04 7.14 5.02
N THR A 26 -8.94 7.49 4.35
CA THR A 26 -8.31 6.65 3.34
C THR A 26 -6.92 6.29 3.81
N LEU A 27 -6.66 4.99 3.98
CA LEU A 27 -5.32 4.46 4.18
C LEU A 27 -4.70 4.14 2.83
N LEU A 28 -3.45 4.56 2.63
CA LEU A 28 -2.67 4.26 1.44
C LEU A 28 -1.51 3.35 1.83
N CYS A 29 -1.20 2.34 1.01
CA CYS A 29 0.04 1.57 1.14
C CYS A 29 0.83 1.54 -0.17
N ARG A 30 2.15 1.65 -0.06
CA ARG A 30 3.09 1.63 -1.18
C ARG A 30 4.47 1.12 -0.75
N ALA A 31 5.21 0.53 -1.68
CA ALA A 31 6.55 0.01 -1.45
C ALA A 31 7.65 0.84 -2.14
N THR A 32 8.87 0.68 -1.66
CA THR A 32 10.12 1.14 -2.27
C THR A 32 11.07 -0.04 -2.40
N ASP A 33 11.66 -0.25 -3.58
CA ASP A 33 12.62 -1.33 -3.81
C ASP A 33 14.07 -0.93 -3.51
N SER A 34 15.00 -1.88 -3.61
CA SER A 34 16.44 -1.65 -3.36
C SER A 34 17.11 -0.75 -4.41
N SER A 35 16.48 -0.54 -5.56
CA SER A 35 16.91 0.39 -6.60
C SER A 35 16.38 1.81 -6.36
N GLY A 36 15.59 2.02 -5.30
CA GLY A 36 14.97 3.29 -4.95
C GLY A 36 13.68 3.58 -5.73
N PHE A 37 13.14 2.63 -6.49
CA PHE A 37 11.88 2.83 -7.18
C PHE A 37 10.72 2.79 -6.19
N VAL A 38 9.86 3.81 -6.22
CA VAL A 38 8.67 3.94 -5.36
C VAL A 38 7.42 3.83 -6.23
N GLN A 39 6.42 3.11 -5.73
CA GLN A 39 5.11 3.09 -6.38
C GLN A 39 4.46 4.50 -6.40
N PRO A 40 3.89 4.93 -7.54
CA PRO A 40 3.20 6.22 -7.65
C PRO A 40 1.92 6.24 -6.81
N VAL A 41 1.45 7.44 -6.45
CA VAL A 41 0.16 7.61 -5.76
C VAL A 41 -0.98 7.78 -6.78
N GLU A 42 -0.64 8.30 -7.95
CA GLU A 42 -1.51 8.44 -9.10
C GLU A 42 -1.89 7.06 -9.65
N ASP A 43 -3.09 6.97 -10.21
CA ASP A 43 -3.62 5.72 -10.74
C ASP A 43 -2.81 5.22 -11.94
N SER A 44 -2.68 3.90 -12.04
CA SER A 44 -1.96 3.27 -13.13
C SER A 44 -2.76 3.48 -14.42
N PRO A 45 -2.11 3.84 -15.54
CA PRO A 45 -2.81 4.00 -16.81
C PRO A 45 -3.59 2.73 -17.16
N TRP A 46 -4.84 2.91 -17.60
CA TRP A 46 -5.65 1.79 -18.03
C TRP A 46 -4.99 1.08 -19.23
N ASN A 47 -5.05 -0.24 -19.23
CA ASN A 47 -4.68 -1.06 -20.37
C ASN A 47 -5.71 -2.19 -20.58
N PRO A 48 -5.95 -2.63 -21.83
CA PRO A 48 -6.97 -3.63 -22.13
C PRO A 48 -6.81 -4.98 -21.40
N GLY A 49 -5.58 -5.30 -21.00
CA GLY A 49 -5.27 -6.55 -20.28
C GLY A 49 -5.44 -6.47 -18.76
N GLY A 50 -5.63 -5.27 -18.19
CA GLY A 50 -5.75 -5.08 -16.74
C GLY A 50 -4.46 -5.37 -15.95
N TYR A 51 -3.29 -5.36 -16.59
CA TYR A 51 -2.01 -5.66 -15.93
C TYR A 51 -1.32 -4.42 -15.37
N LEU A 52 -0.21 -4.64 -14.64
CA LEU A 52 0.69 -3.59 -14.18
C LEU A 52 0.05 -2.57 -13.24
N TRP A 53 -0.89 -3.02 -12.40
CA TRP A 53 -1.36 -2.23 -11.27
C TRP A 53 -0.19 -1.98 -10.31
N LYS A 54 0.41 -0.80 -10.40
CA LYS A 54 1.62 -0.43 -9.66
C LYS A 54 1.43 0.77 -8.74
N SER A 55 0.24 1.36 -8.71
CA SER A 55 -0.08 2.50 -7.86
C SER A 55 -0.21 2.09 -6.40
N ALA A 56 -0.14 3.06 -5.49
CA ALA A 56 -0.43 2.86 -4.08
C ALA A 56 -1.84 2.28 -3.92
N ASP A 57 -1.94 1.19 -3.17
CA ASP A 57 -3.23 0.56 -2.88
C ASP A 57 -3.98 1.38 -1.83
N ARG A 58 -5.31 1.38 -1.91
CA ARG A 58 -6.17 2.27 -1.13
C ARG A 58 -7.23 1.49 -0.38
N LEU A 59 -7.37 1.79 0.90
CA LEU A 59 -8.47 1.31 1.74
C LEU A 59 -9.24 2.51 2.28
N GLU A 60 -10.46 2.69 1.80
CA GLU A 60 -11.41 3.65 2.33
C GLU A 60 -12.23 3.00 3.45
N LEU A 61 -12.31 3.65 4.61
CA LEU A 61 -13.02 3.13 5.77
C LEU A 61 -13.60 4.26 6.64
N GLU A 62 -14.64 3.91 7.39
CA GLU A 62 -15.27 4.81 8.37
C GLU A 62 -14.79 4.45 9.78
N VAL A 63 -14.24 5.43 10.50
CA VAL A 63 -13.84 5.27 11.90
C VAL A 63 -15.03 5.60 12.79
N GLY A 64 -15.52 4.61 13.53
CA GLY A 64 -16.55 4.80 14.55
C GLY A 64 -16.07 5.66 15.72
N SER A 65 -17.04 6.27 16.41
CA SER A 65 -16.84 6.95 17.70
C SER A 65 -16.57 5.98 18.85
#